data_AF-A0A353QY28-F1
#
_entry.id   AF-A0A353QY28-F1
#
_cell.length_a   1.000
_cell.length_b   1.000
_cell.length_c   1.000
_cell.angle_alpha   90.00
_cell.angle_beta   90.00
_cell.angle_gamma   90.00
#
_symmetry.space_group_name_H-M   'P 1'
#
loop_
_entity.id
_entity.type
_entity.pdbx_description
1 polymer ?
#
loop_
_entity_poly.entity_id
_entity_poly.type
_entity_poly.pdbx_seq_one_letter_code
_entity_poly.pdbx_strand_id
1 'polypeptide(L)'
;MKKLILLFTFWSVLFCCPVYAQNSYDAAINPKLKDIYEIVNTPIYEKNYLVIDYAIEVLKKDLGSIDCYFALSGLKNIKIDEKNLINKYTDLKNKYFSDIDNLDDDFAEKVVLISIWGSGIDAQTDEDAENTVNRIIDILTKNLESSKDRKKAAIINLMLTHDKNKTMFYVEKFLKNFSDHPAVPFINLWKYKVDKKESASYINEVNEWIKKYGELYTPLGWKYKVDGYFDLANHYIEIKEYDKSKDMIKKIINESKDYLIGELALTYEGFINGTVEITIGEGTDL
;
A
#
# COMPACT_ATOMS: atom_id res chain seq x y z
N MET A 1 -25.91 48.83 1.02
CA MET A 1 -26.54 47.48 1.10
C MET A 1 -26.18 46.57 -0.07
N LYS A 2 -26.41 46.93 -1.34
CA LYS A 2 -26.15 46.03 -2.49
C LYS A 2 -24.71 45.48 -2.59
N LYS A 3 -23.69 46.27 -2.23
CA LYS A 3 -22.28 45.81 -2.20
C LYS A 3 -21.94 44.86 -1.05
N LEU A 4 -22.69 44.91 0.06
CA LEU A 4 -22.47 44.01 1.22
C LEU A 4 -23.08 42.62 0.98
N ILE A 5 -24.20 42.56 0.25
CA ILE A 5 -24.89 41.31 -0.12
C ILE A 5 -24.01 40.47 -1.05
N LEU A 6 -23.31 41.12 -1.99
CA LEU A 6 -22.42 40.46 -2.97
C LEU A 6 -21.17 39.83 -2.32
N LEU A 7 -20.63 40.46 -1.27
CA LEU A 7 -19.51 39.91 -0.50
C LEU A 7 -19.93 38.66 0.29
N PHE A 8 -21.14 38.67 0.85
CA PHE A 8 -21.71 37.55 1.60
C PHE A 8 -22.05 36.36 0.68
N THR A 9 -22.52 36.61 -0.55
CA THR A 9 -22.76 35.54 -1.54
C THR A 9 -21.46 34.91 -2.02
N PHE A 10 -20.40 35.71 -2.22
CA PHE A 10 -19.08 35.22 -2.61
C PHE A 10 -18.44 34.35 -1.50
N TRP A 11 -18.59 34.75 -0.24
CA TRP A 11 -18.16 33.94 0.91
C TRP A 11 -19.00 32.67 1.07
N SER A 12 -20.32 32.71 0.85
CA SER A 12 -21.13 31.48 0.91
C SER A 12 -20.76 30.48 -0.19
N VAL A 13 -20.37 30.93 -1.38
CA VAL A 13 -19.91 30.02 -2.45
C VAL A 13 -18.55 29.41 -2.09
N LEU A 14 -17.62 30.18 -1.52
CA LEU A 14 -16.31 29.67 -1.07
C LEU A 14 -16.40 28.71 0.14
N PHE A 15 -17.35 28.94 1.06
CA PHE A 15 -17.58 28.06 2.21
C PHE A 15 -18.56 26.90 1.92
N CYS A 16 -19.25 26.90 0.77
CA CYS A 16 -19.98 25.74 0.24
C CYS A 16 -19.14 24.88 -0.73
N CYS A 17 -17.92 25.31 -1.07
CA CYS A 17 -16.95 24.48 -1.80
C CYS A 17 -16.25 23.34 -1.02
N PRO A 18 -16.42 23.06 0.30
CA PRO A 18 -15.74 21.94 0.93
C PRO A 18 -16.54 20.61 0.91
N VAL A 19 -17.58 20.46 0.07
CA VAL A 19 -18.38 19.21 0.03
C VAL A 19 -18.41 18.55 -1.36
N TYR A 20 -17.79 19.15 -2.39
CA TYR A 20 -17.90 18.64 -3.78
C TYR A 20 -16.60 18.16 -4.42
N ALA A 21 -15.51 17.98 -3.67
CA ALA A 21 -14.28 17.35 -4.16
C ALA A 21 -14.01 15.94 -3.59
N GLN A 22 -14.94 15.39 -2.81
CA GLN A 22 -14.91 13.98 -2.37
C GLN A 22 -15.89 13.09 -3.14
N ASN A 23 -16.35 13.54 -4.30
CA ASN A 23 -16.97 12.66 -5.29
C ASN A 23 -15.88 12.18 -6.26
N SER A 24 -15.48 10.95 -6.01
CA SER A 24 -14.48 10.07 -6.58
C SER A 24 -14.54 9.79 -8.10
N TYR A 25 -14.87 10.78 -8.93
CA TYR A 25 -14.72 10.68 -10.39
C TYR A 25 -13.45 11.35 -10.93
N ASP A 26 -12.80 12.21 -10.13
CA ASP A 26 -11.55 12.92 -10.49
C ASP A 26 -10.28 12.31 -9.85
N ALA A 27 -10.37 11.09 -9.30
CA ALA A 27 -9.18 10.27 -9.13
C ALA A 27 -8.76 9.80 -10.53
N ALA A 28 -8.14 10.68 -11.31
CA ALA A 28 -7.50 10.30 -12.56
C ALA A 28 -6.47 9.22 -12.21
N ILE A 29 -6.85 7.96 -12.45
CA ILE A 29 -6.02 6.78 -12.18
C ILE A 29 -4.64 7.09 -12.74
N ASN A 30 -3.65 7.09 -11.87
CA ASN A 30 -2.29 7.35 -12.29
C ASN A 30 -1.86 6.20 -13.20
N PRO A 31 -1.63 6.44 -14.52
CA PRO A 31 -1.38 5.34 -15.45
C PRO A 31 -0.18 4.50 -15.03
N LYS A 32 0.84 5.16 -14.46
CA LYS A 32 2.04 4.49 -13.95
C LYS A 32 1.75 3.58 -12.76
N LEU A 33 0.82 3.97 -11.90
CA LEU A 33 0.42 3.12 -10.79
C LEU A 33 -0.36 1.89 -11.28
N LYS A 34 -1.25 2.10 -12.27
CA LYS A 34 -1.95 0.99 -12.91
C LYS A 34 -0.97 0.04 -13.60
N ASP A 35 0.02 0.56 -14.31
CA ASP A 35 1.07 -0.25 -14.95
C ASP A 35 1.86 -1.05 -13.91
N ILE A 36 2.21 -0.44 -12.75
CA ILE A 36 2.83 -1.18 -11.63
C ILE A 36 1.92 -2.34 -11.20
N TYR A 37 0.64 -2.06 -10.93
CA TYR A 37 -0.31 -3.07 -10.47
C TYR A 37 -0.48 -4.23 -11.46
N GLU A 38 -0.58 -3.94 -12.76
CA GLU A 38 -0.69 -4.95 -13.80
C GLU A 38 0.58 -5.80 -13.93
N ILE A 39 1.77 -5.19 -13.85
CA ILE A 39 3.04 -5.91 -13.94
C ILE A 39 3.19 -6.87 -12.75
N VAL A 40 3.00 -6.40 -11.52
CA VAL A 40 3.29 -7.19 -10.31
C VAL A 40 2.28 -8.30 -10.03
N ASN A 41 1.08 -8.23 -10.62
CA ASN A 41 0.04 -9.24 -10.46
C ASN A 41 -0.14 -10.13 -11.72
N THR A 42 0.76 -10.03 -12.71
CA THR A 42 0.80 -10.95 -13.84
C THR A 42 2.02 -11.88 -13.73
N PRO A 43 1.94 -13.13 -14.23
CA PRO A 43 3.07 -14.04 -14.23
C PRO A 43 4.15 -13.67 -15.28
N ILE A 44 4.17 -12.43 -15.78
CA ILE A 44 5.08 -11.94 -16.83
C ILE A 44 6.19 -11.11 -16.18
N TYR A 45 7.20 -11.80 -15.67
CA TYR A 45 8.27 -11.18 -14.87
C TYR A 45 9.27 -10.34 -15.68
N GLU A 46 9.34 -10.52 -17.00
CA GLU A 46 10.24 -9.76 -17.89
C GLU A 46 10.07 -8.24 -17.78
N LYS A 47 8.90 -7.77 -17.33
CA LYS A 47 8.58 -6.35 -17.16
C LYS A 47 8.84 -5.81 -15.75
N ASN A 48 9.25 -6.63 -14.79
CA ASN A 48 9.44 -6.22 -13.38
C ASN A 48 10.41 -5.04 -13.23
N TYR A 49 11.41 -4.91 -14.11
CA TYR A 49 12.36 -3.79 -14.07
C TYR A 49 11.69 -2.41 -14.31
N LEU A 50 10.56 -2.37 -15.03
CA LEU A 50 9.81 -1.13 -15.29
C LEU A 50 9.12 -0.60 -14.02
N VAL A 51 8.80 -1.48 -13.08
CA VAL A 51 8.16 -1.11 -11.80
C VAL A 51 9.04 -0.12 -11.02
N ILE A 52 10.37 -0.25 -11.13
CA ILE A 52 11.33 0.67 -10.52
C ILE A 52 11.14 2.10 -11.06
N ASP A 53 11.11 2.25 -12.38
CA ASP A 53 10.96 3.56 -13.02
C ASP A 53 9.60 4.18 -12.71
N TYR A 54 8.54 3.37 -12.79
CA TYR A 54 7.18 3.84 -12.53
C TYR A 54 7.01 4.24 -11.07
N ALA A 55 7.60 3.51 -10.13
CA ALA A 55 7.57 3.89 -8.71
C ALA A 55 8.29 5.24 -8.49
N ILE A 56 9.47 5.43 -9.07
CA ILE A 56 10.21 6.70 -8.98
C ILE A 56 9.37 7.86 -9.56
N GLU A 57 8.74 7.66 -10.72
CA GLU A 57 7.86 8.67 -11.34
C GLU A 57 6.66 9.01 -10.46
N VAL A 58 6.02 8.01 -9.85
CA VAL A 58 4.90 8.20 -8.92
C VAL A 58 5.33 9.02 -7.71
N LEU A 59 6.45 8.66 -7.08
CA LEU A 59 6.97 9.39 -5.91
C LEU A 59 7.34 10.84 -6.25
N LYS A 60 7.96 11.08 -7.41
CA LYS A 60 8.34 12.43 -7.84
C LYS A 60 7.14 13.34 -8.16
N LYS A 61 6.01 12.75 -8.56
CA LYS A 61 4.81 13.51 -8.94
C LYS A 61 4.13 14.15 -7.73
N ASP A 62 3.85 13.37 -6.69
CA ASP A 62 3.29 13.88 -5.43
C ASP A 62 3.54 12.90 -4.28
N LEU A 63 4.54 13.20 -3.45
CA LEU A 63 4.90 12.41 -2.26
C LEU A 63 3.79 12.31 -1.21
N GLY A 64 2.77 13.17 -1.25
CA GLY A 64 1.63 13.13 -0.33
C GLY A 64 0.47 12.29 -0.85
N SER A 65 0.60 11.73 -2.05
CA SER A 65 -0.44 10.92 -2.66
C SER A 65 -0.44 9.50 -2.08
N ILE A 66 -1.63 8.90 -2.05
CA ILE A 66 -1.78 7.50 -1.73
C ILE A 66 -1.12 6.57 -2.78
N ASP A 67 -0.96 7.04 -4.02
CA ASP A 67 -0.26 6.31 -5.08
C ASP A 67 1.14 5.89 -4.64
N CYS A 68 1.83 6.72 -3.87
CA CYS A 68 3.17 6.41 -3.37
C CYS A 68 3.18 5.17 -2.47
N TYR A 69 2.16 5.00 -1.61
CA TYR A 69 2.05 3.81 -0.78
C TYR A 69 1.87 2.55 -1.61
N PHE A 70 0.99 2.60 -2.62
CA PHE A 70 0.75 1.46 -3.50
C PHE A 70 1.96 1.15 -4.40
N ALA A 71 2.64 2.16 -4.92
CA ALA A 71 3.85 1.99 -5.72
C ALA A 71 4.95 1.28 -4.90
N LEU A 72 5.17 1.70 -3.66
CA LEU A 72 6.14 1.06 -2.76
C LEU A 72 5.72 -0.35 -2.34
N SER A 73 4.43 -0.59 -2.15
CA SER A 73 3.89 -1.92 -1.85
C SER A 73 4.08 -2.86 -3.05
N GLY A 74 3.87 -2.37 -4.27
CA GLY A 74 4.10 -3.13 -5.50
C GLY A 74 5.55 -3.59 -5.67
N LEU A 75 6.53 -2.79 -5.24
CA LEU A 75 7.94 -3.18 -5.28
C LEU A 75 8.26 -4.44 -4.47
N LYS A 76 7.45 -4.79 -3.46
CA LYS A 76 7.65 -6.00 -2.65
C LYS A 76 7.27 -7.28 -3.38
N ASN A 77 6.42 -7.15 -4.40
CA ASN A 77 5.90 -8.27 -5.16
C ASN A 77 6.74 -8.54 -6.43
N ILE A 78 7.82 -7.78 -6.66
CA ILE A 78 8.70 -8.03 -7.79
C ILE A 78 9.54 -9.28 -7.52
N LYS A 79 9.62 -10.16 -8.51
CA LYS A 79 10.46 -11.35 -8.43
C LYS A 79 11.91 -11.01 -8.77
N ILE A 80 12.83 -11.40 -7.89
CA ILE A 80 14.27 -11.07 -7.98
C ILE A 80 15.05 -12.19 -8.66
N ASP A 81 14.73 -12.47 -9.92
CA ASP A 81 15.47 -13.44 -10.75
C ASP A 81 15.75 -12.94 -12.17
N GLU A 82 15.34 -11.71 -12.47
CA GLU A 82 15.41 -11.13 -13.80
C GLU A 82 16.69 -10.29 -14.00
N LYS A 83 17.46 -10.62 -15.04
CA LYS A 83 18.71 -9.92 -15.41
C LYS A 83 18.52 -8.40 -15.55
N ASN A 84 17.40 -7.98 -16.14
CA ASN A 84 17.10 -6.56 -16.34
C ASN A 84 16.83 -5.84 -15.02
N LEU A 85 16.19 -6.51 -14.06
CA LEU A 85 15.95 -5.98 -12.72
C LEU A 85 17.28 -5.79 -11.98
N ILE A 86 18.17 -6.80 -12.04
CA ILE A 86 19.50 -6.74 -11.42
C ILE A 86 20.33 -5.59 -11.99
N ASN A 87 20.33 -5.42 -13.32
CA ASN A 87 21.02 -4.30 -13.97
C ASN A 87 20.48 -2.95 -13.47
N LYS A 88 19.15 -2.81 -13.44
CA LYS A 88 18.49 -1.57 -13.00
C LYS A 88 18.81 -1.25 -11.54
N TYR A 89 18.77 -2.25 -10.68
CA TYR A 89 19.18 -2.14 -9.28
C TYR A 89 20.65 -1.73 -9.15
N THR A 90 21.55 -2.36 -9.92
CA THR A 90 22.98 -2.06 -9.92
C THR A 90 23.25 -0.61 -10.33
N ASP A 91 22.55 -0.11 -11.34
CA ASP A 91 22.68 1.29 -11.78
C ASP A 91 22.24 2.28 -10.69
N LEU A 92 21.12 2.01 -10.02
CA LEU A 92 20.66 2.82 -8.88
C LEU A 92 21.65 2.78 -7.71
N LYS A 93 22.14 1.58 -7.38
CA LYS A 93 23.11 1.37 -6.30
C LYS A 93 24.40 2.14 -6.56
N ASN A 94 24.98 2.01 -7.76
CA ASN A 94 26.20 2.72 -8.14
C ASN A 94 26.05 4.25 -8.04
N LYS A 95 24.85 4.76 -8.31
CA LYS A 95 24.59 6.20 -8.31
C LYS A 95 24.30 6.78 -6.92
N TYR A 96 23.52 6.08 -6.10
CA TYR A 96 22.93 6.66 -4.89
C TYR A 96 23.41 6.02 -3.58
N PHE A 97 24.01 4.82 -3.63
CA PHE A 97 24.26 4.04 -2.41
C PHE A 97 25.35 4.62 -1.50
N SER A 98 26.30 5.38 -2.05
CA SER A 98 27.35 6.05 -1.27
C SER A 98 26.82 7.09 -0.28
N ASP A 99 25.60 7.59 -0.50
CA ASP A 99 24.92 8.59 0.34
C ASP A 99 23.49 8.12 0.71
N ILE A 100 23.30 6.80 0.85
CA ILE A 100 21.98 6.21 1.12
C ILE A 100 21.41 6.57 2.50
N ASP A 101 22.29 6.94 3.43
CA ASP A 101 21.93 7.29 4.81
C ASP A 101 21.26 8.69 4.91
N ASN A 102 21.34 9.50 3.85
CA ASN A 102 20.74 10.82 3.75
C ASN A 102 19.61 10.82 2.71
N LEU A 103 18.35 11.01 3.13
CA LEU A 103 17.18 11.01 2.25
C LEU A 103 16.67 12.43 1.91
N ASP A 104 17.44 13.48 2.21
CA ASP A 104 17.03 14.85 1.90
C ASP A 104 17.02 15.14 0.39
N ASP A 105 17.99 14.59 -0.34
CA ASP A 105 18.09 14.68 -1.80
C ASP A 105 17.80 13.33 -2.47
N ASP A 106 17.30 13.37 -3.72
CA ASP A 106 16.97 12.18 -4.51
C ASP A 106 16.07 11.17 -3.77
N PHE A 107 15.14 11.69 -2.95
CA PHE A 107 14.30 10.90 -2.04
C PHE A 107 13.59 9.74 -2.75
N ALA A 108 12.99 9.99 -3.92
CA ALA A 108 12.24 8.99 -4.65
C ALA A 108 13.12 7.81 -5.06
N GLU A 109 14.28 8.08 -5.67
CA GLU A 109 15.24 7.06 -6.06
C GLU A 109 15.82 6.30 -4.87
N LYS A 110 16.24 7.00 -3.81
CA LYS A 110 16.84 6.39 -2.63
C LYS A 110 15.85 5.49 -1.89
N VAL A 111 14.59 5.92 -1.76
CA VAL A 111 13.53 5.10 -1.13
C VAL A 111 13.20 3.87 -1.96
N VAL A 112 13.08 4.00 -3.28
CA VAL A 112 12.87 2.84 -4.17
C VAL A 112 14.06 1.87 -4.10
N LEU A 113 15.29 2.37 -4.08
CA LEU A 113 16.51 1.57 -3.89
C LEU A 113 16.48 0.82 -2.55
N ILE A 114 16.09 1.49 -1.45
CA ILE A 114 15.93 0.87 -0.13
C ILE A 114 14.87 -0.24 -0.15
N SER A 115 13.72 -0.02 -0.80
CA SER A 115 12.66 -1.04 -0.91
C SER A 115 13.13 -2.31 -1.61
N ILE A 116 13.87 -2.17 -2.72
CA ILE A 116 14.39 -3.32 -3.48
C ILE A 116 15.52 -4.00 -2.69
N TRP A 117 16.40 -3.21 -2.06
CA TRP A 117 17.48 -3.73 -1.24
C TRP A 117 16.96 -4.55 -0.05
N GLY A 118 15.92 -4.06 0.63
CA GLY A 118 15.25 -4.77 1.72
C GLY A 118 14.48 -6.01 1.29
N SER A 119 14.27 -6.22 -0.01
CA SER A 119 13.71 -7.46 -0.56
C SER A 119 14.76 -8.56 -0.74
N GLY A 120 16.03 -8.29 -0.38
CA GLY A 120 17.09 -9.30 -0.33
C GLY A 120 17.87 -9.49 -1.63
N ILE A 121 17.81 -8.55 -2.58
CA ILE A 121 18.50 -8.68 -3.89
C ILE A 121 20.01 -8.91 -3.81
N ASP A 122 20.65 -8.43 -2.73
CA ASP A 122 22.08 -8.60 -2.47
C ASP A 122 22.40 -9.75 -1.50
N ALA A 123 21.39 -10.34 -0.85
CA ALA A 123 21.60 -11.28 0.24
C ALA A 123 22.09 -12.62 -0.30
N GLN A 124 23.24 -13.09 0.22
CA GLN A 124 23.76 -14.42 -0.09
C GLN A 124 23.38 -15.44 0.98
N THR A 125 23.05 -14.95 2.17
CA THR A 125 22.68 -15.72 3.36
C THR A 125 21.52 -15.04 4.09
N ASP A 126 20.85 -15.78 4.97
CA ASP A 126 19.81 -15.23 5.85
C ASP A 126 20.39 -14.16 6.80
N GLU A 127 21.64 -14.32 7.25
CA GLU A 127 22.34 -13.35 8.09
C GLU A 127 22.59 -12.03 7.33
N ASP A 128 22.96 -12.09 6.04
CA ASP A 128 23.10 -10.89 5.21
C ASP A 128 21.77 -10.16 5.03
N ALA A 129 20.68 -10.92 4.87
CA ALA A 129 19.34 -10.38 4.76
C ALA A 129 18.93 -9.67 6.06
N GLU A 130 19.16 -10.28 7.21
CA GLU A 130 18.86 -9.68 8.52
C GLU A 130 19.68 -8.40 8.76
N ASN A 131 20.99 -8.43 8.49
CA ASN A 131 21.86 -7.27 8.60
C ASN A 131 21.42 -6.12 7.68
N THR A 132 20.97 -6.46 6.46
CA THR A 132 20.42 -5.49 5.50
C THR A 132 19.15 -4.84 6.04
N VAL A 133 18.21 -5.64 6.56
CA VAL A 133 16.96 -5.14 7.14
C VAL A 133 17.24 -4.21 8.33
N ASN A 134 18.13 -4.61 9.24
CA ASN A 134 18.52 -3.78 10.39
C ASN A 134 19.11 -2.43 9.95
N ARG A 135 20.02 -2.45 8.96
CA ARG A 135 20.60 -1.21 8.42
C ARG A 135 19.54 -0.31 7.77
N ILE A 136 18.58 -0.89 7.05
CA ILE A 136 17.46 -0.14 6.46
C ILE A 136 16.60 0.51 7.56
N ILE A 137 16.27 -0.23 8.62
CA ILE A 137 15.50 0.30 9.76
C ILE A 137 16.24 1.49 10.40
N ASP A 138 17.55 1.41 10.58
CA ASP A 138 18.35 2.51 11.14
C ASP A 138 18.32 3.76 10.25
N ILE A 139 18.50 3.59 8.93
CA ILE A 139 18.42 4.69 7.95
C ILE A 139 17.04 5.35 8.01
N LEU A 140 15.98 4.56 7.94
CA LEU A 140 14.61 5.07 7.92
C LEU A 140 14.25 5.74 9.26
N THR A 141 14.63 5.15 10.40
CA THR A 141 14.34 5.72 11.73
C THR A 141 15.03 7.07 11.90
N LYS A 142 16.32 7.16 11.57
CA LYS A 142 17.09 8.42 11.62
C LYS A 142 16.42 9.49 10.76
N ASN A 143 16.07 9.16 9.52
CA ASN A 143 15.45 10.11 8.60
C ASN A 143 14.02 10.49 9.02
N LEU A 144 13.24 9.58 9.64
CA LEU A 144 11.93 9.90 10.19
C LEU A 144 12.03 10.93 11.31
N GLU A 145 13.03 10.81 12.17
CA GLU A 145 13.23 11.70 13.33
C GLU A 145 13.76 13.07 12.94
N SER A 146 14.59 13.15 11.89
CA SER A 146 15.19 14.41 11.43
C SER A 146 14.38 15.12 10.35
N SER A 147 13.43 14.44 9.69
CA SER A 147 12.71 15.02 8.54
C SER A 147 11.85 16.21 8.94
N LYS A 148 12.08 17.32 8.24
CA LYS A 148 11.24 18.53 8.31
C LYS A 148 10.09 18.49 7.30
N ASP A 149 10.17 17.60 6.31
CA ASP A 149 9.15 17.42 5.28
C ASP A 149 8.15 16.36 5.73
N ARG A 150 6.94 16.81 6.04
CA ARG A 150 5.86 15.95 6.52
C ARG A 150 5.48 14.84 5.54
N LYS A 151 5.57 15.09 4.22
CA LYS A 151 5.24 14.09 3.19
C LYS A 151 6.31 12.99 3.17
N LYS A 152 7.58 13.37 3.19
CA LYS A 152 8.70 12.39 3.32
C LYS A 152 8.60 11.59 4.60
N ALA A 153 8.34 12.26 5.73
CA ALA A 153 8.16 11.59 7.02
C ALA A 153 7.01 10.57 7.00
N ALA A 154 5.90 10.88 6.32
CA ALA A 154 4.79 9.95 6.15
C ALA A 154 5.22 8.69 5.37
N ILE A 155 5.91 8.86 4.22
CA ILE A 155 6.42 7.74 3.42
C ILE A 155 7.42 6.88 4.21
N ILE A 156 8.38 7.50 4.90
CA ILE A 156 9.35 6.77 5.72
C ILE A 156 8.66 5.97 6.82
N ASN A 157 7.66 6.57 7.49
CA ASN A 157 6.88 5.88 8.52
C ASN A 157 6.10 4.69 7.95
N LEU A 158 5.50 4.82 6.76
CA LEU A 158 4.84 3.72 6.04
C LEU A 158 5.80 2.59 5.65
N MET A 159 7.07 2.88 5.40
CA MET A 159 8.06 1.83 5.17
C MET A 159 8.41 1.09 6.46
N LEU A 160 8.51 1.82 7.57
CA LEU A 160 8.84 1.29 8.89
C LEU A 160 7.75 0.41 9.49
N THR A 161 6.49 0.48 9.04
CA THR A 161 5.44 -0.46 9.49
C THR A 161 5.75 -1.92 9.15
N HIS A 162 6.74 -2.18 8.30
CA HIS A 162 7.23 -3.53 8.00
C HIS A 162 8.34 -4.04 8.93
N ASP A 163 8.76 -3.24 9.91
CA ASP A 163 9.58 -3.73 11.03
C ASP A 163 8.74 -4.67 11.90
N LYS A 164 8.92 -5.98 11.73
CA LYS A 164 8.16 -7.03 12.46
C LYS A 164 8.15 -6.84 13.98
N ASN A 165 9.19 -6.23 14.54
CA ASN A 165 9.30 -6.01 15.99
C ASN A 165 8.56 -4.75 16.46
N LYS A 166 8.28 -3.81 15.56
CA LYS A 166 7.70 -2.49 15.88
C LYS A 166 6.55 -2.09 14.95
N THR A 167 5.96 -3.02 14.20
CA THR A 167 4.85 -2.75 13.26
C THR A 167 3.75 -1.93 13.92
N MET A 168 3.23 -2.38 15.07
CA MET A 168 2.13 -1.66 15.75
C MET A 168 2.55 -0.27 16.21
N PHE A 169 3.79 -0.10 16.71
CA PHE A 169 4.31 1.21 17.10
C PHE A 169 4.30 2.19 15.93
N TYR A 170 4.77 1.76 14.74
CA TYR A 170 4.79 2.62 13.56
C TYR A 170 3.38 2.87 13.00
N VAL A 171 2.50 1.87 13.00
CA VAL A 171 1.07 2.05 12.62
C VAL A 171 0.40 3.11 13.49
N GLU A 172 0.57 3.05 14.81
CA GLU A 172 -0.02 4.03 15.72
C GLU A 172 0.63 5.42 15.58
N LYS A 173 1.95 5.47 15.40
CA LYS A 173 2.67 6.71 15.10
C LYS A 173 2.16 7.34 13.81
N PHE A 174 1.88 6.54 12.78
CA PHE A 174 1.34 7.02 11.52
C PHE A 174 -0.04 7.64 11.70
N LEU A 175 -0.98 6.89 12.29
CA LEU A 175 -2.36 7.34 12.50
C LEU A 175 -2.44 8.59 13.39
N LYS A 176 -1.50 8.75 14.33
CA LYS A 176 -1.42 9.93 15.20
C LYS A 176 -0.86 11.16 14.49
N ASN A 177 0.25 11.02 13.77
CA ASN A 177 1.02 12.15 13.23
C ASN A 177 0.60 12.55 11.81
N PHE A 178 -0.02 11.63 11.06
CA PHE A 178 -0.45 11.78 9.68
C PHE A 178 -1.94 11.46 9.49
N SER A 179 -2.77 11.93 10.43
CA SER A 179 -4.21 11.61 10.52
C SER A 179 -5.08 12.13 9.36
N ASP A 180 -4.57 13.07 8.57
CA ASP A 180 -5.16 13.63 7.34
C ASP A 180 -4.57 12.99 6.07
N HIS A 181 -3.62 12.06 6.19
CA HIS A 181 -2.98 11.46 5.04
C HIS A 181 -3.97 10.54 4.28
N PRO A 182 -4.00 10.56 2.94
CA PRO A 182 -4.89 9.72 2.14
C PRO A 182 -4.77 8.20 2.37
N ALA A 183 -3.63 7.74 2.91
CA ALA A 183 -3.38 6.33 3.26
C ALA A 183 -3.99 5.90 4.62
N VAL A 184 -4.58 6.82 5.40
CA VAL A 184 -5.16 6.50 6.71
C VAL A 184 -6.18 5.36 6.66
N PRO A 185 -7.10 5.25 5.68
CA PRO A 185 -8.00 4.10 5.58
C PRO A 185 -7.23 2.76 5.52
N PHE A 186 -6.20 2.64 4.68
CA PHE A 186 -5.38 1.43 4.59
C PHE A 186 -4.64 1.11 5.88
N ILE A 187 -4.00 2.09 6.51
CA ILE A 187 -3.25 1.87 7.75
C ILE A 187 -4.18 1.52 8.91
N ASN A 188 -5.40 2.08 8.92
CA ASN A 188 -6.39 1.72 9.90
C ASN A 188 -6.90 0.28 9.74
N LEU A 189 -7.10 -0.17 8.49
CA LEU A 189 -7.45 -1.58 8.20
C LEU A 189 -6.32 -2.53 8.60
N TRP A 190 -5.07 -2.19 8.25
CA TRP A 190 -3.90 -2.99 8.61
C TRP A 190 -3.72 -3.09 10.13
N LYS A 191 -4.03 -2.03 10.90
CA LYS A 191 -4.00 -2.09 12.36
C LYS A 191 -4.76 -3.31 12.89
N TYR A 192 -5.96 -3.59 12.37
CA TYR A 192 -6.79 -4.70 12.84
C TYR A 192 -6.14 -6.07 12.61
N LYS A 193 -5.41 -6.24 11.51
CA LYS A 193 -4.67 -7.48 11.23
C LYS A 193 -3.52 -7.71 12.20
N VAL A 194 -2.78 -6.65 12.53
CA VAL A 194 -1.61 -6.74 13.41
C VAL A 194 -2.01 -6.92 14.88
N ASP A 195 -3.15 -6.36 15.29
CA ASP A 195 -3.62 -6.36 16.68
C ASP A 195 -4.09 -7.76 17.18
N LYS A 196 -3.97 -8.83 16.37
CA LYS A 196 -4.30 -10.24 16.70
C LYS A 196 -5.52 -10.42 17.64
N LYS A 197 -6.58 -9.66 17.39
CA LYS A 197 -7.79 -9.68 18.22
C LYS A 197 -8.57 -10.98 18.06
N GLU A 198 -9.45 -11.25 19.02
CA GLU A 198 -10.46 -12.29 18.89
C GLU A 198 -11.31 -12.09 17.63
N SER A 199 -11.64 -13.20 16.95
CA SER A 199 -12.27 -13.19 15.63
C SER A 199 -13.55 -12.34 15.55
N ALA A 200 -14.41 -12.41 16.58
CA ALA A 200 -15.65 -11.62 16.61
C ALA A 200 -15.36 -10.11 16.67
N SER A 201 -14.34 -9.69 17.41
CA SER A 201 -13.91 -8.29 17.49
C SER A 201 -13.34 -7.82 16.15
N TYR A 202 -12.50 -8.63 15.52
CA TYR A 202 -11.91 -8.32 14.21
C TYR A 202 -12.99 -8.12 13.14
N ILE A 203 -13.95 -9.04 13.03
CA ILE A 203 -15.06 -8.94 12.07
C ILE A 203 -15.88 -7.66 12.28
N ASN A 204 -16.18 -7.31 13.53
CA ASN A 204 -16.93 -6.09 13.83
C ASN A 204 -16.14 -4.84 13.44
N GLU A 205 -14.84 -4.79 13.75
CA GLU A 205 -13.98 -3.65 13.42
C GLU A 205 -13.83 -3.44 11.91
N VAL A 206 -13.65 -4.52 11.14
CA VAL A 206 -13.59 -4.42 9.67
C VAL A 206 -14.95 -3.98 9.09
N ASN A 207 -16.07 -4.46 9.63
CA ASN A 207 -17.39 -3.98 9.19
C ASN A 207 -17.62 -2.50 9.49
N GLU A 208 -17.22 -2.00 10.67
CA GLU A 208 -17.28 -0.57 10.98
C GLU A 208 -16.34 0.24 10.08
N TRP A 209 -15.17 -0.29 9.75
CA TRP A 209 -14.26 0.30 8.78
C TRP A 209 -14.88 0.40 7.38
N ILE A 210 -15.56 -0.66 6.91
CA ILE A 210 -16.28 -0.67 5.62
C ILE A 210 -17.38 0.38 5.63
N LYS A 211 -18.16 0.51 6.72
CA LYS A 211 -19.18 1.57 6.83
C LYS A 211 -18.57 2.96 6.74
N LYS A 212 -17.40 3.16 7.34
CA LYS A 212 -16.75 4.47 7.42
C LYS A 212 -16.06 4.89 6.11
N TYR A 213 -15.34 3.97 5.46
CA TYR A 213 -14.48 4.28 4.32
C TYR A 213 -14.90 3.60 3.02
N GLY A 214 -15.85 2.66 3.05
CA GLY A 214 -16.11 1.72 1.98
C GLY A 214 -16.56 2.33 0.65
N GLU A 215 -17.11 3.55 0.66
CA GLU A 215 -17.53 4.26 -0.55
C GLU A 215 -16.42 5.12 -1.17
N LEU A 216 -15.28 5.27 -0.50
CA LEU A 216 -14.10 5.91 -1.08
C LEU A 216 -13.51 5.02 -2.17
N TYR A 217 -12.83 5.63 -3.14
CA TYR A 217 -12.12 4.93 -4.20
C TYR A 217 -10.63 4.83 -3.88
N THR A 218 -10.05 3.68 -4.25
CA THR A 218 -8.61 3.48 -4.25
C THR A 218 -8.00 4.14 -5.50
N PRO A 219 -6.68 4.38 -5.50
CA PRO A 219 -5.96 4.84 -6.69
C PRO A 219 -6.08 3.95 -7.93
N LEU A 220 -6.50 2.70 -7.73
CA LEU A 220 -6.65 1.69 -8.77
C LEU A 220 -8.10 1.60 -9.30
N GLY A 221 -9.01 2.43 -8.76
CA GLY A 221 -10.35 2.64 -9.32
C GLY A 221 -11.46 1.78 -8.72
N TRP A 222 -11.16 0.87 -7.79
CA TRP A 222 -12.20 0.16 -7.02
C TRP A 222 -12.50 0.86 -5.71
N LYS A 223 -13.60 0.47 -5.07
CA LYS A 223 -14.02 1.01 -3.77
C LYS A 223 -13.30 0.30 -2.62
N TYR A 224 -12.96 1.03 -1.56
CA TYR A 224 -12.29 0.49 -0.37
C TYR A 224 -13.05 -0.65 0.31
N LYS A 225 -14.38 -0.73 0.19
CA LYS A 225 -15.14 -1.88 0.71
C LYS A 225 -14.65 -3.21 0.13
N VAL A 226 -14.07 -3.21 -1.07
CA VAL A 226 -13.47 -4.39 -1.69
C VAL A 226 -12.29 -4.90 -0.87
N ASP A 227 -11.41 -4.01 -0.39
CA ASP A 227 -10.30 -4.37 0.50
C ASP A 227 -10.82 -4.92 1.85
N GLY A 228 -11.88 -4.33 2.39
CA GLY A 228 -12.53 -4.85 3.59
C GLY A 228 -13.15 -6.24 3.40
N TYR A 229 -13.80 -6.49 2.26
CA TYR A 229 -14.31 -7.83 1.93
C TYR A 229 -13.20 -8.85 1.75
N PHE A 230 -12.08 -8.45 1.14
CA PHE A 230 -10.91 -9.31 1.00
C PHE A 230 -10.34 -9.71 2.38
N ASP A 231 -10.24 -8.75 3.29
CA ASP A 231 -9.76 -8.99 4.66
C ASP A 231 -10.69 -9.90 5.47
N LEU A 232 -12.00 -9.74 5.31
CA LEU A 232 -12.99 -10.66 5.89
C LEU A 232 -12.91 -12.05 5.24
N ALA A 233 -12.72 -12.14 3.92
CA ALA A 233 -12.63 -13.40 3.20
C ALA A 233 -11.48 -14.25 3.72
N ASN A 234 -10.29 -13.65 3.87
CA ASN A 234 -9.11 -14.32 4.41
C ASN A 234 -9.33 -14.75 5.85
N HIS A 235 -9.86 -13.87 6.70
CA HIS A 235 -10.13 -14.21 8.10
C HIS A 235 -11.14 -15.36 8.24
N TYR A 236 -12.19 -15.39 7.41
CA TYR A 236 -13.13 -16.50 7.37
C TYR A 236 -12.48 -17.82 6.95
N ILE A 237 -11.46 -17.81 6.08
CA ILE A 237 -10.68 -19.01 5.76
C ILE A 237 -9.88 -19.46 6.99
N GLU A 238 -9.21 -18.53 7.70
CA GLU A 238 -8.43 -18.83 8.92
C GLU A 238 -9.27 -19.53 9.99
N ILE A 239 -10.51 -19.07 10.21
CA ILE A 239 -11.45 -19.66 11.17
C ILE A 239 -12.31 -20.78 10.59
N LYS A 240 -11.99 -21.25 9.37
CA LYS A 240 -12.65 -22.36 8.67
C LYS A 240 -14.15 -22.14 8.38
N GLU A 241 -14.59 -20.88 8.30
CA GLU A 241 -15.94 -20.48 7.88
C GLU A 241 -16.01 -20.24 6.36
N TYR A 242 -15.73 -21.29 5.58
CA TYR A 242 -15.55 -21.19 4.13
C TYR A 242 -16.74 -20.61 3.37
N ASP A 243 -17.98 -20.89 3.79
CA ASP A 243 -19.17 -20.34 3.13
C ASP A 243 -19.26 -18.81 3.24
N LYS A 244 -18.85 -18.26 4.39
CA LYS A 244 -18.79 -16.80 4.58
C LYS A 244 -17.65 -16.18 3.77
N SER A 245 -16.51 -16.87 3.68
CA SER A 245 -15.42 -16.46 2.79
C SER A 245 -15.88 -16.39 1.33
N LYS A 246 -16.57 -17.43 0.84
CA LYS A 246 -17.16 -17.46 -0.52
C LYS A 246 -18.15 -16.32 -0.75
N ASP A 247 -18.98 -15.96 0.24
CA ASP A 247 -19.87 -14.79 0.14
C ASP A 247 -19.08 -13.48 -0.02
N MET A 248 -17.99 -13.29 0.74
CA MET A 248 -17.14 -12.11 0.61
C MET A 248 -16.47 -12.04 -0.78
N ILE A 249 -15.94 -13.16 -1.28
CA ILE A 249 -15.30 -13.19 -2.60
C ILE A 249 -16.32 -12.87 -3.71
N LYS A 250 -17.56 -13.36 -3.61
CA LYS A 250 -18.63 -12.98 -4.55
C LYS A 250 -18.91 -11.48 -4.52
N LYS A 251 -18.89 -10.84 -3.35
CA LYS A 251 -19.02 -9.38 -3.24
C LYS A 251 -17.86 -8.65 -3.91
N ILE A 252 -16.62 -9.14 -3.75
CA ILE A 252 -15.44 -8.61 -4.45
C ILE A 252 -15.65 -8.64 -5.96
N ILE A 253 -16.00 -9.81 -6.52
CA ILE A 253 -16.19 -10.00 -7.97
C ILE A 253 -17.30 -9.10 -8.52
N ASN A 254 -18.39 -8.92 -7.77
CA ASN A 254 -19.51 -8.07 -8.18
C ASN A 254 -19.15 -6.58 -8.17
N GLU A 255 -18.29 -6.15 -7.25
CA GLU A 255 -17.91 -4.74 -7.08
C GLU A 255 -16.73 -4.33 -7.96
N SER A 256 -15.76 -5.23 -8.19
CA SER A 256 -14.61 -4.97 -9.05
C SER A 256 -14.01 -6.27 -9.60
N LYS A 257 -14.18 -6.47 -10.91
CA LYS A 257 -13.53 -7.57 -11.63
C LYS A 257 -12.01 -7.37 -11.73
N ASP A 258 -11.56 -6.12 -11.71
CA ASP A 258 -10.15 -5.76 -11.86
C ASP A 258 -9.37 -5.88 -10.53
N TYR A 259 -10.06 -6.20 -9.42
CA TYR A 259 -9.42 -6.42 -8.11
C TYR A 259 -8.71 -7.78 -8.01
N LEU A 260 -9.34 -8.81 -8.58
CA LEU A 260 -8.80 -10.16 -8.62
C LEU A 260 -8.25 -10.37 -10.03
N ILE A 261 -6.95 -10.15 -10.20
CA ILE A 261 -6.25 -10.41 -11.46
C ILE A 261 -5.16 -11.48 -11.29
N GLY A 262 -4.77 -12.10 -12.39
CA GLY A 262 -3.69 -13.09 -12.43
C GLY A 262 -3.97 -14.34 -11.61
N GLU A 263 -2.97 -14.81 -10.89
CA GLU A 263 -3.02 -16.05 -10.09
C GLU A 263 -4.02 -15.97 -8.93
N LEU A 264 -4.25 -14.75 -8.41
CA LEU A 264 -5.23 -14.51 -7.35
C LEU A 264 -6.66 -14.81 -7.84
N ALA A 265 -6.99 -14.36 -9.06
CA ALA A 265 -8.29 -14.63 -9.68
C ALA A 265 -8.53 -16.12 -9.86
N LEU A 266 -7.57 -16.83 -10.43
CA LEU A 266 -7.65 -18.27 -10.69
C LEU A 266 -7.80 -19.08 -9.39
N THR A 267 -7.08 -18.68 -8.35
CA THR A 267 -7.14 -19.33 -7.03
C THR A 267 -8.53 -19.17 -6.41
N TYR A 268 -9.08 -17.95 -6.41
CA TYR A 268 -10.39 -17.69 -5.81
C TYR A 268 -11.55 -18.24 -6.63
N GLU A 269 -11.47 -18.22 -7.96
CA GLU A 269 -12.45 -18.89 -8.82
C GLU A 269 -12.45 -20.40 -8.56
N GLY A 270 -11.25 -21.00 -8.45
CA GLY A 270 -11.11 -22.41 -8.10
C GLY A 270 -11.68 -22.73 -6.72
N PHE A 271 -11.46 -21.87 -5.73
CA PHE A 271 -12.00 -22.02 -4.38
C PHE A 271 -13.53 -21.90 -4.33
N ILE A 272 -14.12 -20.96 -5.07
CA ILE A 272 -15.58 -20.83 -5.18
C ILE A 272 -16.18 -22.11 -5.77
N ASN A 273 -15.56 -22.62 -6.84
CA ASN A 273 -16.04 -23.78 -7.58
C ASN A 273 -15.68 -25.13 -6.94
N GLY A 274 -14.92 -25.12 -5.84
CA GLY A 274 -14.46 -26.34 -5.15
C GLY A 274 -13.42 -27.14 -5.94
N THR A 275 -12.73 -26.51 -6.89
CA THR A 275 -11.65 -27.12 -7.68
C THR A 275 -10.26 -26.82 -7.13
N VAL A 276 -10.17 -25.91 -6.15
CA VAL A 276 -8.95 -25.59 -5.39
C VAL A 276 -9.30 -25.56 -3.91
N GLU A 277 -8.53 -26.27 -3.09
CA GLU A 277 -8.53 -26.07 -1.63
C GLU A 277 -7.49 -25.02 -1.27
N ILE A 278 -7.90 -23.99 -0.53
CA ILE A 278 -6.97 -23.00 0.01
C ILE A 278 -6.49 -23.52 1.37
N THR A 279 -5.26 -24.01 1.41
CA THR A 279 -4.57 -24.35 2.67
C THR A 279 -3.77 -23.14 3.10
N ILE A 280 -4.19 -22.45 4.16
CA ILE A 280 -3.33 -21.46 4.81
C ILE A 280 -2.22 -22.24 5.51
N GLY A 281 -0.98 -22.11 5.02
CA GLY A 281 0.17 -22.72 5.68
C GLY A 281 0.30 -22.17 7.10
N GLU A 282 0.62 -23.05 8.06
CA GLU A 282 1.08 -22.62 9.38
C GLU A 282 2.39 -21.84 9.19
N GLY A 283 2.33 -20.52 9.12
CA GLY A 283 3.52 -19.65 9.08
C GLY A 283 3.78 -18.89 7.78
N THR A 284 2.79 -18.21 7.22
CA THR A 284 3.11 -16.98 6.48
C THR A 284 3.16 -15.84 7.49
N ASP A 285 4.34 -15.65 8.08
CA ASP A 285 4.65 -14.40 8.78
C ASP A 285 4.58 -13.26 7.75
N LEU A 286 3.44 -12.56 7.74
CA LEU A 286 3.32 -11.24 7.11
C LEU A 286 4.43 -10.28 7.59
#